data_AF-A0A3C0R7L8-F1
#
_entry.id   AF-A0A3C0R7L8-F1
#
_cell.length_a   1.000
_cell.length_b   1.000
_cell.length_c   1.000
_cell.angle_alpha   90.00
_cell.angle_beta   90.00
_cell.angle_gamma   90.00
#
_symmetry.space_group_name_H-M   'P 1'
#
loop_
_entity.id
_entity.type
_entity.pdbx_description
1 polymer ?
#
loop_
_entity_poly.entity_id
_entity_poly.type
_entity_poly.pdbx_seq_one_letter_code
_entity_poly.pdbx_strand_id
1 'polypeptide(L)'
;GEPQRQLCTEVPNVLQGLKGFGKATLAMPGVIALGAPAFTLQAKAAAEAAILDQQLEHKADELKGVAMIVLCDDPDFVSAKLNNYLWVTYTRCNPSHDIYGINPFTAHKHWGCEGPLVIDARIKPHHAPPVEKDPAVEKRIDAIFAKGGSLHGVLK
;
A
#
# COMPACT_ATOMS: atom_id res chain seq x y z
N GLY A 1 -24.31 9.18 13.89
CA GLY A 1 -24.43 7.76 14.28
C GLY A 1 -23.22 7.39 15.10
N GLU A 2 -23.33 6.34 15.91
CA GLU A 2 -22.24 5.93 16.81
C GLU A 2 -21.03 5.38 16.03
N PRO A 3 -19.78 5.68 16.45
CA PRO A 3 -18.58 5.14 15.84
C PRO A 3 -18.62 3.61 15.75
N GLN A 4 -18.46 3.06 14.54
CA GLN A 4 -18.52 1.62 14.29
C GLN A 4 -17.17 0.90 14.48
N ARG A 5 -16.06 1.64 14.35
CA ARG A 5 -14.70 1.10 14.46
C ARG A 5 -13.76 2.20 14.96
N GLN A 6 -12.85 1.84 15.87
CA GLN A 6 -11.71 2.66 16.23
C GLN A 6 -10.50 2.20 15.41
N LEU A 7 -9.94 3.10 14.60
CA LEU A 7 -8.82 2.77 13.71
C LEU A 7 -7.48 2.87 14.44
N CYS A 8 -6.52 2.04 14.06
CA CYS A 8 -5.16 2.13 14.59
C CYS A 8 -4.49 3.43 14.08
N THR A 9 -3.68 4.04 14.94
CA THR A 9 -2.86 5.22 14.61
C THR A 9 -1.37 4.92 14.65
N GLU A 10 -1.02 3.64 14.77
CA GLU A 10 0.31 3.08 14.71
C GLU A 10 0.23 1.69 14.06
N VAL A 11 1.36 1.16 13.61
CA VAL A 11 1.42 -0.18 13.00
C VAL A 11 1.30 -1.23 14.10
N PRO A 12 0.28 -2.09 14.11
CA PRO A 12 0.15 -3.13 15.11
C PRO A 12 1.34 -4.09 15.10
N ASN A 13 1.80 -4.50 16.29
CA ASN A 13 2.95 -5.38 16.45
C ASN A 13 2.81 -6.71 15.70
N VAL A 14 1.58 -7.21 15.49
CA VAL A 14 1.32 -8.45 14.74
C VAL A 14 1.73 -8.36 13.27
N LEU A 15 1.86 -7.14 12.72
CA LEU A 15 2.35 -6.91 11.36
C LEU A 15 3.88 -6.76 11.30
N GLN A 16 4.58 -6.86 12.43
CA GLN A 16 6.03 -6.88 12.49
C GLN A 16 6.54 -8.34 12.44
N GLY A 17 7.59 -8.59 11.67
CA GLY A 17 8.23 -9.91 11.60
C GLY A 17 7.45 -10.97 10.81
N LEU A 18 6.50 -10.56 9.95
CA LEU A 18 5.80 -11.45 9.03
C LEU A 18 6.80 -12.11 8.06
N LYS A 19 6.79 -13.44 8.02
CA LYS A 19 7.70 -14.21 7.17
C LYS A 19 7.34 -14.00 5.70
N GLY A 20 8.33 -13.63 4.89
CA GLY A 20 8.16 -13.35 3.46
C GLY A 20 7.65 -11.95 3.15
N PHE A 21 7.44 -11.10 4.16
CA PHE A 21 7.04 -9.71 4.00
C PHE A 21 8.10 -8.78 4.57
N GLY A 22 8.12 -7.56 4.05
CA GLY A 22 9.02 -6.50 4.45
C GLY A 22 8.43 -5.63 5.55
N LYS A 23 8.86 -4.36 5.55
CA LYS A 23 8.43 -3.34 6.51
C LYS A 23 6.93 -3.07 6.37
N ALA A 24 6.26 -2.82 7.50
CA ALA A 24 4.92 -2.27 7.56
C ALA A 24 4.97 -0.80 8.01
N THR A 25 4.16 0.05 7.39
CA THR A 25 4.06 1.49 7.69
C THR A 25 2.60 1.94 7.69
N LEU A 26 2.29 3.02 8.41
CA LEU A 26 0.93 3.56 8.50
C LEU A 26 0.75 4.66 7.44
N ALA A 27 -0.10 4.43 6.45
CA ALA A 27 -0.39 5.43 5.41
C ALA A 27 -1.40 6.49 5.87
N MET A 28 -2.38 6.04 6.65
CA MET A 28 -3.35 6.86 7.38
C MET A 28 -3.99 5.98 8.46
N PRO A 29 -4.77 6.51 9.41
CA PRO A 29 -5.39 5.68 10.43
C PRO A 29 -6.13 4.47 9.83
N GLY A 30 -5.80 3.27 10.30
CA GLY A 30 -6.38 2.01 9.82
C GLY A 30 -5.89 1.48 8.46
N VAL A 31 -4.98 2.17 7.77
CA VAL A 31 -4.43 1.72 6.48
C VAL A 31 -2.94 1.46 6.61
N ILE A 32 -2.54 0.21 6.40
CA ILE A 32 -1.16 -0.24 6.53
C ILE A 32 -0.59 -0.51 5.15
N ALA A 33 0.53 0.12 4.81
CA ALA A 33 1.33 -0.26 3.65
C ALA A 33 2.35 -1.32 4.09
N LEU A 34 2.26 -2.51 3.50
CA LEU A 34 3.09 -3.66 3.80
C LEU A 34 3.99 -3.98 2.61
N GLY A 35 5.30 -4.03 2.86
CA GLY A 35 6.27 -4.42 1.86
C GLY A 35 6.08 -5.88 1.50
N ALA A 36 6.00 -6.19 0.22
CA ALA A 36 5.86 -7.56 -0.27
C ALA A 36 6.91 -7.85 -1.35
N PRO A 37 7.21 -9.12 -1.66
CA PRO A 37 8.10 -9.46 -2.77
C PRO A 37 7.65 -8.82 -4.08
N ALA A 38 8.56 -8.50 -4.98
CA ALA A 38 8.19 -7.94 -6.27
C ALA A 38 7.19 -8.85 -7.01
N PHE A 39 6.13 -8.26 -7.55
CA PHE A 39 5.12 -9.02 -8.29
C PHE A 39 5.75 -9.62 -9.55
N THR A 40 5.45 -10.90 -9.82
CA THR A 40 5.86 -11.56 -11.06
C THR A 40 4.67 -12.06 -11.86
N LEU A 41 3.80 -12.87 -11.24
CA LEU A 41 2.67 -13.53 -11.88
C LEU A 41 1.51 -13.61 -10.88
N GLN A 42 0.27 -13.56 -11.38
CA GLN A 42 -0.92 -13.53 -10.51
C GLN A 42 -1.01 -14.73 -9.57
N ALA A 43 -0.69 -15.93 -10.03
CA ALA A 43 -0.73 -17.14 -9.21
C ALA A 43 0.23 -17.05 -8.01
N LYS A 44 1.39 -16.41 -8.18
CA LYS A 44 2.35 -16.18 -7.09
C LYS A 44 1.83 -15.12 -6.12
N ALA A 45 1.24 -14.04 -6.63
CA ALA A 45 0.63 -13.00 -5.80
C ALA A 45 -0.51 -13.55 -4.92
N ALA A 46 -1.37 -14.41 -5.48
CA ALA A 46 -2.41 -15.09 -4.73
C ALA A 46 -1.83 -16.01 -3.63
N ALA A 47 -0.74 -16.74 -3.92
CA ALA A 47 -0.07 -17.58 -2.93
C ALA A 47 0.57 -16.74 -1.81
N GLU A 48 1.18 -15.61 -2.13
CA GLU A 48 1.72 -14.67 -1.14
C GLU A 48 0.61 -14.09 -0.25
N ALA A 49 -0.53 -13.68 -0.83
CA ALA A 49 -1.68 -13.23 -0.05
C ALA A 49 -2.22 -14.33 0.88
N ALA A 50 -2.24 -15.60 0.44
CA ALA A 50 -2.63 -16.73 1.29
C ALA A 50 -1.62 -16.98 2.43
N ILE A 51 -0.32 -16.78 2.20
CA ILE A 51 0.71 -16.88 3.24
C ILE A 51 0.58 -15.74 4.27
N LEU A 52 0.17 -14.55 3.84
CA LEU A 52 -0.17 -13.46 4.75
C LEU A 52 -1.36 -13.82 5.61
N ASP A 53 -2.43 -14.32 4.98
CA ASP A 53 -3.65 -14.73 5.64
C ASP A 53 -3.37 -15.81 6.70
N GLN A 54 -2.66 -16.88 6.35
CA GLN A 54 -2.29 -17.94 7.30
C GLN A 54 -1.54 -17.41 8.54
N GLN A 55 -0.75 -16.35 8.41
CA GLN A 55 -0.03 -15.75 9.55
C GLN A 55 -0.93 -14.88 10.44
N LEU A 56 -2.08 -14.44 9.92
CA LEU A 56 -2.93 -13.41 10.51
C LEU A 56 -4.38 -13.84 10.77
N GLU A 57 -4.85 -14.95 10.22
CA GLU A 57 -6.26 -15.39 10.27
C GLU A 57 -6.78 -15.57 11.70
N HIS A 58 -5.89 -15.93 12.64
CA HIS A 58 -6.21 -16.09 14.06
C HIS A 58 -5.92 -14.84 14.91
N LYS A 59 -5.63 -13.70 14.28
CA LYS A 59 -5.19 -12.45 14.92
C LYS A 59 -6.22 -11.32 14.84
N ALA A 60 -7.50 -11.68 14.72
CA ALA A 60 -8.60 -10.73 14.52
C ALA A 60 -8.62 -9.60 15.56
N ASP A 61 -8.42 -9.89 16.84
CA ASP A 61 -8.42 -8.88 17.90
C ASP A 61 -7.28 -7.86 17.76
N GLU A 62 -6.07 -8.34 17.41
CA GLU A 62 -4.89 -7.51 17.20
C GLU A 62 -5.02 -6.64 15.93
N LEU A 63 -5.87 -7.07 14.99
CA LEU A 63 -6.13 -6.39 13.72
C LEU A 63 -7.39 -5.54 13.71
N LYS A 64 -8.16 -5.45 14.82
CA LYS A 64 -9.44 -4.70 14.89
C LYS A 64 -9.34 -3.25 14.41
N GLY A 65 -8.20 -2.60 14.67
CA GLY A 65 -7.95 -1.22 14.24
C GLY A 65 -7.50 -1.07 12.79
N VAL A 66 -7.13 -2.17 12.12
CA VAL A 66 -6.68 -2.17 10.73
C VAL A 66 -7.89 -2.40 9.83
N ALA A 67 -8.20 -1.41 9.01
CA ALA A 67 -9.23 -1.54 7.98
C ALA A 67 -8.69 -2.17 6.70
N MET A 68 -7.45 -1.84 6.33
CA MET A 68 -6.87 -2.21 5.05
C MET A 68 -5.37 -2.44 5.15
N ILE A 69 -4.89 -3.45 4.43
CA ILE A 69 -3.47 -3.68 4.18
C ILE A 69 -3.22 -3.54 2.68
N VAL A 70 -2.25 -2.71 2.30
CA VAL A 70 -1.82 -2.51 0.92
C VAL A 70 -0.48 -3.21 0.74
N LEU A 71 -0.44 -4.25 -0.09
CA LEU A 71 0.81 -4.87 -0.50
C LEU A 71 1.48 -3.96 -1.54
N CYS A 72 2.72 -3.56 -1.29
CA CYS A 72 3.42 -2.59 -2.12
C CYS A 72 4.93 -2.86 -2.18
N ASP A 73 5.58 -2.27 -3.18
CA ASP A 73 7.02 -2.38 -3.39
C ASP A 73 7.82 -1.48 -2.41
N ASP A 74 7.27 -0.30 -2.07
CA ASP A 74 7.91 0.69 -1.20
C ASP A 74 6.91 1.26 -0.17
N PRO A 75 6.86 0.70 1.05
CA PRO A 75 5.98 1.18 2.11
C PRO A 75 6.28 2.61 2.57
N ASP A 76 7.55 3.03 2.54
CA ASP A 76 7.95 4.36 3.00
C ASP A 76 7.46 5.43 2.02
N PHE A 77 7.56 5.18 0.71
CA PHE A 77 6.96 6.06 -0.28
C PHE A 77 5.43 6.13 -0.15
N VAL A 78 4.77 4.98 0.00
CA VAL A 78 3.30 4.89 0.09
C VAL A 78 2.78 5.67 1.31
N SER A 79 3.45 5.55 2.45
CA SER A 79 3.02 6.18 3.71
C SER A 79 3.45 7.63 3.88
N ALA A 80 4.43 8.11 3.09
CA ALA A 80 4.95 9.48 3.24
C ALA A 80 3.91 10.58 3.06
N LYS A 81 2.91 10.38 2.18
CA LYS A 81 1.83 11.34 1.90
C LYS A 81 0.55 10.61 1.53
N LEU A 82 -0.60 11.16 1.91
CA LEU A 82 -1.91 10.62 1.53
C LEU A 82 -2.04 10.42 0.01
N ASN A 83 -1.56 11.39 -0.79
CA ASN A 83 -1.62 11.30 -2.25
C ASN A 83 -0.80 10.12 -2.80
N ASN A 84 0.29 9.73 -2.15
CA ASN A 84 1.10 8.57 -2.58
C ASN A 84 0.32 7.28 -2.35
N TYR A 85 -0.30 7.13 -1.18
CA TYR A 85 -1.18 6.00 -0.88
C TYR A 85 -2.33 5.89 -1.88
N LEU A 86 -3.06 6.98 -2.12
CA LEU A 86 -4.18 6.99 -3.05
C LEU A 86 -3.71 6.62 -4.47
N TRP A 87 -2.62 7.24 -4.93
CA TRP A 87 -2.09 6.98 -6.27
C TRP A 87 -1.61 5.54 -6.42
N VAL A 88 -0.71 5.06 -5.56
CA VAL A 88 -0.17 3.70 -5.65
C VAL A 88 -1.28 2.66 -5.57
N THR A 89 -2.17 2.76 -4.58
CA THR A 89 -3.19 1.74 -4.31
C THR A 89 -4.18 1.63 -5.45
N TYR A 90 -4.72 2.75 -5.92
CA TYR A 90 -5.86 2.74 -6.84
C TYR A 90 -5.47 2.83 -8.31
N THR A 91 -4.21 3.15 -8.65
CA THR A 91 -3.74 3.10 -10.05
C THR A 91 -3.04 1.80 -10.42
N ARG A 92 -2.63 0.98 -9.44
CA ARG A 92 -1.92 -0.29 -9.66
C ARG A 92 -2.73 -1.54 -9.32
N CYS A 93 -3.88 -1.39 -8.67
CA CYS A 93 -4.78 -2.48 -8.34
C CYS A 93 -5.75 -2.78 -9.50
N ASN A 94 -5.86 -4.05 -9.88
CA ASN A 94 -6.97 -4.58 -10.65
C ASN A 94 -8.02 -5.19 -9.69
N PRO A 95 -9.19 -4.56 -9.49
CA PRO A 95 -10.18 -5.00 -8.49
C PRO A 95 -10.65 -6.45 -8.61
N SER A 96 -10.55 -7.05 -9.80
CA SER A 96 -10.96 -8.44 -10.03
C SER A 96 -9.92 -9.48 -9.62
N HIS A 97 -8.64 -9.10 -9.47
CA HIS A 97 -7.52 -10.03 -9.27
C HIS A 97 -6.66 -9.68 -8.05
N ASP A 98 -6.67 -8.43 -7.60
CA ASP A 98 -5.76 -7.90 -6.58
C ASP A 98 -6.44 -7.64 -5.23
N ILE A 99 -7.65 -8.16 -5.05
CA ILE A 99 -8.43 -8.03 -3.80
C ILE A 99 -8.41 -9.35 -3.05
N TYR A 100 -7.91 -9.30 -1.84
CA TYR A 100 -7.81 -10.40 -0.90
C TYR A 100 -8.29 -9.94 0.47
N GLY A 101 -8.30 -10.82 1.47
CA GLY A 101 -8.66 -10.44 2.83
C GLY A 101 -8.05 -11.40 3.83
N ILE A 102 -7.93 -10.94 5.07
CA ILE A 102 -7.56 -11.81 6.19
C ILE A 102 -8.82 -12.51 6.71
N ASN A 103 -8.76 -13.82 6.87
CA ASN A 103 -9.88 -14.71 7.13
C ASN A 103 -11.05 -14.47 6.14
N PRO A 104 -10.82 -14.74 4.83
CA PRO A 104 -11.81 -14.50 3.79
C PRO A 104 -12.93 -15.56 3.83
N PHE A 105 -14.14 -15.14 3.48
CA PHE A 105 -15.32 -16.00 3.41
C PHE A 105 -16.18 -15.68 2.20
N THR A 106 -17.09 -16.59 1.86
CA THR A 106 -18.16 -16.33 0.90
C THR A 106 -19.49 -16.78 1.49
N ALA A 107 -20.39 -15.83 1.71
CA ALA A 107 -21.72 -16.08 2.23
C ALA A 107 -22.75 -15.56 1.23
N HIS A 108 -23.73 -16.39 0.85
CA HIS A 108 -24.77 -16.01 -0.11
C HIS A 108 -24.24 -15.39 -1.42
N LYS A 109 -23.16 -15.95 -1.99
CA LYS A 109 -22.45 -15.44 -3.19
C LYS A 109 -21.79 -14.06 -3.03
N HIS A 110 -21.69 -13.55 -1.80
CA HIS A 110 -20.94 -12.34 -1.49
C HIS A 110 -19.62 -12.75 -0.85
N TRP A 111 -18.53 -12.29 -1.45
CA TRP A 111 -17.21 -12.42 -0.87
C TRP A 111 -17.00 -11.34 0.20
N GLY A 112 -16.30 -11.71 1.28
CA GLY A 112 -15.90 -10.80 2.34
C GLY A 112 -14.72 -11.35 3.12
N CYS A 113 -14.33 -10.65 4.17
CA CYS A 113 -13.29 -11.08 5.10
C CYS A 113 -13.60 -10.58 6.51
N GLU A 114 -13.23 -11.36 7.53
CA GLU A 114 -13.47 -10.98 8.93
C GLU A 114 -12.35 -10.06 9.46
N GLY A 115 -11.15 -10.17 8.91
CA GLY A 115 -10.04 -9.26 9.15
C GLY A 115 -9.95 -8.14 8.12
N PRO A 116 -8.78 -7.48 8.03
CA PRO A 116 -8.55 -6.39 7.09
C PRO A 116 -8.71 -6.82 5.63
N LEU A 117 -9.22 -5.89 4.82
CA LEU A 117 -9.14 -5.99 3.36
C LEU A 117 -7.67 -5.91 2.93
N VAL A 118 -7.23 -6.76 2.03
CA VAL A 118 -5.87 -6.74 1.48
C VAL A 118 -5.95 -6.35 0.00
N ILE A 119 -5.19 -5.33 -0.40
CA ILE A 119 -5.11 -4.85 -1.78
C ILE A 119 -3.68 -5.01 -2.28
N ASP A 120 -3.49 -5.70 -3.40
CA ASP A 120 -2.19 -5.80 -4.06
C ASP A 120 -1.94 -4.62 -5.02
N ALA A 121 -1.13 -3.67 -4.57
CA ALA A 121 -0.76 -2.47 -5.31
C ALA A 121 0.68 -2.52 -5.86
N ARG A 122 1.31 -3.70 -5.89
CA ARG A 122 2.65 -3.85 -6.47
C ARG A 122 2.65 -3.56 -7.96
N ILE A 123 3.78 -3.12 -8.50
CA ILE A 123 3.95 -2.90 -9.94
C ILE A 123 3.91 -4.25 -10.67
N LYS A 124 3.05 -4.38 -11.68
CA LYS A 124 2.98 -5.58 -12.53
C LYS A 124 3.90 -5.42 -13.75
N PRO A 125 4.46 -6.51 -14.32
CA PRO A 125 5.38 -6.44 -15.46
C PRO A 125 4.82 -5.76 -16.72
N HIS A 126 3.49 -5.70 -16.86
CA HIS A 126 2.80 -5.05 -17.98
C HIS A 126 2.43 -3.58 -17.69
N HIS A 127 2.70 -3.07 -16.49
CA HIS A 127 2.57 -1.65 -16.21
C HIS A 127 3.66 -0.87 -16.93
N ALA A 128 3.33 0.35 -17.34
CA ALA A 128 4.36 1.29 -17.79
C ALA A 128 5.37 1.52 -16.65
N PRO A 129 6.66 1.67 -16.97
CA PRO A 129 7.64 2.11 -15.99
C PRO A 129 7.20 3.43 -15.33
N PRO A 130 7.55 3.66 -14.05
CA PRO A 130 7.31 4.94 -13.41
C PRO A 130 7.92 6.08 -14.23
N VAL A 131 7.20 7.21 -14.32
CA VAL A 131 7.77 8.43 -14.91
C VAL A 131 8.72 9.03 -13.88
N GLU A 132 10.02 8.90 -14.13
CA GLU A 132 11.06 9.47 -13.30
C GLU A 132 11.57 10.79 -13.88
N LYS A 133 11.87 11.75 -13.00
CA LYS A 133 12.48 13.00 -13.40
C LYS A 133 13.93 12.76 -13.80
N ASP A 134 14.36 13.29 -14.94
CA ASP A 134 15.75 13.26 -15.36
C ASP A 134 16.60 14.15 -14.41
N PRO A 135 17.58 13.59 -13.67
CA PRO A 135 18.38 14.35 -12.72
C PRO A 135 19.19 15.49 -13.36
N ALA A 136 19.64 15.32 -14.61
CA ALA A 136 20.37 16.34 -15.34
C ALA A 136 19.45 17.50 -15.74
N VAL A 137 18.21 17.19 -16.14
CA VAL A 137 17.20 18.22 -16.43
C VAL A 137 16.79 18.96 -15.14
N GLU A 138 16.54 18.24 -14.05
CA GLU A 138 16.25 18.85 -12.74
C GLU A 138 17.36 19.80 -12.29
N LYS A 139 18.62 19.39 -12.41
CA LYS A 139 19.78 20.24 -12.09
C LYS A 139 19.88 21.46 -13.00
N ARG A 140 19.55 21.31 -14.30
CA ARG A 140 19.62 22.41 -15.26
C ARG A 140 18.59 23.50 -14.96
N ILE A 141 17.40 23.13 -14.49
CA ILE A 141 16.34 24.11 -14.17
C ILE A 141 16.55 24.79 -12.81
N ASP A 142 17.39 24.26 -11.92
CA ASP A 142 17.66 24.88 -10.60
C ASP A 142 18.10 26.35 -10.72
N ALA A 143 18.91 26.68 -11.73
CA ALA A 143 19.36 28.04 -11.99
C ALA A 143 18.21 29.02 -12.33
N ILE A 144 17.10 28.52 -12.87
CA ILE A 144 15.91 29.32 -13.22
C ILE A 144 15.11 29.71 -11.98
N PHE A 145 15.09 28.84 -10.96
CA PHE A 145 14.41 29.06 -9.68
C PHE A 145 15.31 29.74 -8.63
N ALA A 146 16.63 29.74 -8.84
CA ALA A 146 17.60 30.40 -7.96
C ALA A 146 17.40 31.92 -7.90
N LYS A 147 17.99 32.56 -6.88
CA LYS A 147 17.95 34.02 -6.71
C LYS A 147 18.48 34.75 -7.93
N GLY A 148 17.64 35.57 -8.56
CA GLY A 148 17.94 36.29 -9.80
C GLY A 148 17.51 35.58 -11.09
N GLY A 149 17.01 34.33 -10.99
CA GLY A 149 16.39 33.61 -12.10
C GLY A 149 14.96 34.07 -12.39
N SER A 150 14.46 33.76 -13.58
CA SER A 150 13.13 34.22 -14.06
C SER A 150 11.95 33.63 -13.30
N LEU A 151 12.14 32.51 -12.59
CA LEU A 151 11.12 31.86 -11.75
C LEU A 151 11.44 31.97 -10.26
N HIS A 152 12.33 32.89 -9.88
CA HIS A 152 12.67 33.11 -8.49
C HIS A 152 11.43 33.48 -7.65
N GLY A 153 11.19 32.75 -6.55
CA GLY A 153 10.05 32.96 -5.65
C GLY A 153 8.77 32.21 -6.05
N VAL A 154 8.78 31.50 -7.18
CA VAL A 154 7.70 30.56 -7.56
C VAL A 154 7.99 29.20 -6.95
N LEU A 155 6.95 28.52 -6.44
CA LEU A 155 7.08 27.16 -5.90
C LEU A 155 7.57 26.20 -7.00
N LYS A 156 8.70 25.53 -6.72
CA LYS A 156 9.26 24.43 -7.54
C LYS A 156 8.49 23.13 -7.31
#